data_AF-A0A2G6C8H9-F1
#
_entry.id   AF-A0A2G6C8H9-F1
#
_cell.length_a   1.000
_cell.length_b   1.000
_cell.length_c   1.000
_cell.angle_alpha   90.00
_cell.angle_beta   90.00
_cell.angle_gamma   90.00
#
_symmetry.space_group_name_H-M   'P 1'
#
loop_
_entity.id
_entity.type
_entity.pdbx_description
1 polymer ?
#
loop_
_entity_poly.entity_id
_entity_poly.type
_entity_poly.pdbx_seq_one_letter_code
_entity_poly.pdbx_strand_id
1 'polypeptide(L)'
;MPRSYWKLHLDAKKEESANKILSKCIKLIGRPPIESEITKYSKGGYMADLQIYHHDQLSWPEIVIEVTGFGETLGGSWSLFGQINSNPNAVLSKESSNSRIVVPGLLWATWEVINE
;
A
#
# COMPACT_ATOMS: atom_id res chain seq x y z
N MET A 1 0.19 -17.74 -7.05
CA MET A 1 -0.93 -17.15 -6.28
C MET A 1 -0.89 -15.65 -6.50
N PRO A 2 -2.03 -15.01 -6.82
CA PRO A 2 -2.05 -13.57 -7.08
C PRO A 2 -1.56 -12.79 -5.87
N ARG A 3 -0.84 -11.70 -6.14
CA ARG A 3 -0.17 -10.92 -5.10
C ARG A 3 -0.22 -9.43 -5.39
N SER A 4 -0.27 -8.64 -4.33
CA SER A 4 -0.08 -7.19 -4.41
C SER A 4 1.21 -6.79 -3.73
N TYR A 5 1.94 -5.89 -4.39
CA TYR A 5 3.13 -5.24 -3.87
C TYR A 5 2.76 -3.86 -3.40
N TRP A 6 3.22 -3.48 -2.22
CA TRP A 6 2.95 -2.18 -1.63
C TRP A 6 4.24 -1.47 -1.28
N LYS A 7 4.25 -0.15 -1.47
CA LYS A 7 5.32 0.73 -0.99
C LYS A 7 4.70 1.86 -0.19
N LEU A 8 5.17 2.06 1.03
CA LEU A 8 4.65 3.06 1.95
C LEU A 8 5.77 4.00 2.38
N HIS A 9 5.64 5.29 2.09
CA HIS A 9 6.60 6.29 2.57
C HIS A 9 6.18 6.80 3.93
N LEU A 10 7.03 6.56 4.92
CA LEU A 10 6.78 6.80 6.32
C LEU A 10 7.61 8.00 6.82
N ASP A 11 6.93 9.02 7.33
CA ASP A 11 7.54 10.16 8.02
C ASP A 11 7.98 9.75 9.42
N ALA A 12 9.22 9.28 9.52
CA ALA A 12 9.83 8.86 10.77
C ALA A 12 11.32 9.17 10.81
N LYS A 13 11.80 9.63 11.98
CA LYS A 13 13.24 9.89 12.21
C LYS A 13 14.01 8.66 12.72
N LYS A 14 13.31 7.66 13.25
CA LYS A 14 13.85 6.42 13.81
C LYS A 14 13.07 5.24 13.24
N GLU A 15 13.77 4.13 13.05
CA GLU A 15 13.19 2.90 12.51
C GLU A 15 12.07 2.33 13.40
N GLU A 16 12.20 2.44 14.73
CA GLU A 16 11.15 2.04 15.67
C GLU A 16 9.84 2.81 15.45
N SER A 17 9.92 4.11 15.14
CA SER A 17 8.75 4.92 14.80
C SER A 17 8.16 4.52 13.46
N ALA A 18 9.00 4.22 12.46
CA ALA A 18 8.57 3.72 11.16
C ALA A 18 7.80 2.39 11.31
N ASN A 19 8.33 1.45 12.10
CA ASN A 19 7.67 0.18 12.42
C ASN A 19 6.29 0.37 13.05
N LYS A 20 6.12 1.36 13.93
CA LYS A 20 4.80 1.69 14.53
C LYS A 20 3.81 2.22 13.50
N ILE A 21 4.25 3.03 12.54
CA ILE A 21 3.40 3.51 11.44
C ILE A 21 3.03 2.34 10.53
N LEU A 22 4.02 1.52 10.13
CA LEU A 22 3.80 0.34 9.30
C LEU A 22 2.80 -0.64 9.93
N SER A 23 2.96 -0.93 11.21
CA SER A 23 2.05 -1.82 11.95
C SER A 23 0.60 -1.32 11.93
N LYS A 24 0.39 0.00 11.97
CA LYS A 24 -0.95 0.59 11.83
C LYS A 24 -1.51 0.41 10.42
N CYS A 25 -0.68 0.62 9.38
CA CYS A 25 -1.09 0.37 8.00
C CYS A 25 -1.51 -1.09 7.80
N ILE A 26 -0.67 -2.05 8.24
CA ILE A 26 -0.97 -3.49 8.15
C ILE A 26 -2.27 -3.83 8.89
N LYS A 27 -2.47 -3.27 10.09
CA LYS A 27 -3.70 -3.48 10.86
C LYS A 27 -4.95 -2.95 10.14
N LEU A 28 -4.87 -1.81 9.45
CA LEU A 28 -5.99 -1.25 8.69
C LEU A 28 -6.29 -2.02 7.41
N ILE A 29 -5.25 -2.44 6.69
CA ILE A 29 -5.37 -3.35 5.53
C ILE A 29 -6.06 -4.66 5.96
N GLY A 30 -5.82 -5.12 7.19
CA GLY A 30 -6.48 -6.31 7.74
C GLY A 30 -5.93 -7.62 7.19
N ARG A 31 -4.81 -7.57 6.46
CA ARG A 31 -4.12 -8.72 5.90
C ARG A 31 -2.63 -8.68 6.29
N PRO A 32 -2.08 -9.73 6.91
CA PRO A 32 -0.66 -9.77 7.22
C PRO A 32 0.15 -9.89 5.92
N PRO A 33 1.28 -9.16 5.79
CA PRO A 33 2.18 -9.35 4.67
C PRO A 33 2.94 -10.68 4.79
N ILE A 34 3.34 -11.22 3.65
CA ILE A 34 4.24 -12.40 3.55
C ILE A 34 5.64 -11.97 4.00
N GLU A 35 6.08 -10.86 3.42
CA GLU A 35 7.34 -10.20 3.71
C GLU A 35 7.08 -8.70 3.87
N SER A 36 7.79 -8.12 4.82
CA SER A 36 7.82 -6.68 5.04
C SER A 36 9.25 -6.26 5.32
N GLU A 37 9.75 -5.28 4.56
CA GLU A 37 11.05 -4.68 4.79
C GLU A 37 10.87 -3.18 5.06
N ILE A 38 11.63 -2.64 6.01
CA ILE A 38 11.75 -1.20 6.21
C ILE A 38 13.19 -0.79 5.92
N THR A 39 13.34 0.17 5.00
CA THR A 39 14.64 0.74 4.66
C THR A 39 14.62 2.26 4.84
N LYS A 40 15.78 2.84 5.15
CA LYS A 40 15.90 4.30 5.25
C LYS A 40 15.76 4.92 3.86
N TYR A 41 14.85 5.87 3.70
CA TYR A 41 14.61 6.49 2.40
C TYR A 41 15.54 7.71 2.20
N SER A 42 16.24 7.74 1.07
CA SER A 42 17.25 8.78 0.78
C SER A 42 16.69 10.19 0.73
N LYS A 43 15.40 10.35 0.42
CA LYS A 43 14.69 11.64 0.40
C LYS A 43 14.05 12.01 1.75
N GLY A 44 14.40 11.28 2.83
CA GLY A 44 13.91 11.50 4.18
C GLY A 44 12.84 10.48 4.59
N GLY A 45 12.79 10.15 5.88
CA GLY A 45 11.90 9.12 6.41
C GLY A 45 12.37 7.70 6.11
N TYR A 46 11.41 6.79 6.04
CA TYR A 46 11.61 5.36 5.77
C TYR A 46 10.67 4.89 4.65
N MET A 47 11.11 3.91 3.86
CA MET A 47 10.26 3.18 2.94
C MET A 47 9.91 1.85 3.57
N ALA A 48 8.63 1.46 3.52
CA ALA A 48 8.22 0.11 3.83
C ALA A 48 7.73 -0.58 2.55
N ASP A 49 8.36 -1.70 2.21
CA ASP A 49 7.95 -2.56 1.11
C ASP A 49 7.21 -3.78 1.69
N LEU A 50 6.04 -4.10 1.13
CA LEU A 50 5.19 -5.20 1.59
C LEU A 50 4.74 -6.06 0.41
N GLN A 51 4.54 -7.35 0.68
CA GLN A 51 3.87 -8.26 -0.25
C GLN A 51 2.69 -8.94 0.43
N ILE A 52 1.53 -8.97 -0.23
CA ILE A 52 0.29 -9.57 0.30
C ILE A 52 -0.22 -10.62 -0.69
N TYR A 53 -0.53 -11.83 -0.20
CA TYR A 53 -1.20 -12.86 -1.00
C TYR A 53 -2.72 -12.68 -0.99
N HIS A 54 -3.31 -12.88 -2.16
CA HIS A 54 -4.75 -12.95 -2.37
C HIS A 54 -5.18 -14.40 -2.50
N HIS A 55 -6.47 -14.65 -2.27
CA HIS A 55 -7.01 -16.00 -2.37
C HIS A 55 -6.96 -16.47 -3.84
N ASP A 56 -6.52 -17.70 -4.07
CA ASP A 56 -6.42 -18.35 -5.39
C ASP A 56 -7.76 -18.56 -6.10
N GLN A 57 -8.88 -18.45 -5.39
CA GLN A 57 -10.23 -18.61 -5.93
C GLN A 57 -10.82 -17.31 -6.45
N LEU A 58 -10.20 -16.16 -6.15
CA LEU A 58 -10.68 -14.88 -6.66
C LEU A 58 -10.32 -14.74 -8.14
N SER A 59 -11.29 -14.32 -8.92
CA SER A 59 -11.07 -13.86 -10.28
C SER A 59 -10.26 -12.56 -10.27
N TRP A 60 -9.64 -12.26 -11.42
CA TRP A 60 -8.85 -11.04 -11.56
C TRP A 60 -9.58 -9.75 -11.15
N PRO A 61 -10.83 -9.49 -11.60
CA PRO A 61 -11.58 -8.32 -11.15
C PRO A 61 -11.81 -8.27 -9.63
N GLU A 62 -12.06 -9.42 -9.01
CA GLU A 62 -12.26 -9.49 -7.54
C GLU A 62 -10.99 -9.13 -6.78
N ILE A 63 -9.82 -9.55 -7.29
CA ILE A 63 -8.52 -9.18 -6.69
C ILE A 63 -8.28 -7.67 -6.82
N VAL A 64 -8.57 -7.09 -7.99
CA VAL A 64 -8.42 -5.64 -8.19
C VAL A 64 -9.33 -4.86 -7.24
N ILE A 65 -10.58 -5.31 -7.06
CA ILE A 65 -11.53 -4.72 -6.11
C ILE A 65 -11.03 -4.87 -4.66
N GLU A 66 -10.54 -6.05 -4.27
CA GLU A 66 -9.99 -6.29 -2.94
C GLU A 66 -8.81 -5.37 -2.62
N VAL A 67 -7.85 -5.26 -3.53
CA VAL A 67 -6.66 -4.40 -3.37
C VAL A 67 -7.06 -2.93 -3.32
N THR A 68 -8.04 -2.52 -4.13
CA THR A 68 -8.60 -1.16 -4.07
C THR A 68 -9.22 -0.89 -2.69
N GLY A 69 -10.00 -1.84 -2.17
CA GLY A 69 -10.59 -1.76 -0.84
C GLY A 69 -9.55 -1.66 0.27
N PHE A 70 -8.45 -2.43 0.19
CA PHE A 70 -7.32 -2.28 1.11
C PHE A 70 -6.74 -0.87 1.06
N GLY A 71 -6.57 -0.31 -0.14
CA GLY A 71 -6.06 1.04 -0.33
C GLY A 71 -6.96 2.09 0.33
N GLU A 72 -8.27 1.95 0.20
CA GLU A 72 -9.25 2.86 0.79
C GLU A 72 -9.17 2.93 2.33
N THR A 73 -8.71 1.85 2.99
CA THR A 73 -8.51 1.86 4.45
C THR A 73 -7.36 2.77 4.89
N LEU A 74 -6.35 2.95 4.03
CA LEU A 74 -5.19 3.81 4.30
C LEU A 74 -5.47 5.27 3.95
N GLY A 75 -6.38 5.50 3.01
CA GLY A 75 -6.75 6.83 2.55
C GLY A 75 -7.68 6.84 1.34
N GLY A 76 -8.25 8.00 1.06
CA GLY A 76 -9.12 8.24 -0.09
C GLY A 76 -8.43 8.98 -1.24
N SER A 77 -9.10 8.99 -2.40
CA SER A 77 -8.65 9.67 -3.64
C SER A 77 -7.39 9.06 -4.27
N TRP A 78 -7.38 7.74 -4.41
CA TRP A 78 -6.36 7.02 -5.16
C TRP A 78 -6.39 7.39 -6.65
N SER A 79 -5.21 7.64 -7.21
CA SER A 79 -5.03 7.74 -8.66
C SER A 79 -4.63 6.37 -9.19
N LEU A 80 -5.49 5.74 -9.99
CA LEU A 80 -5.21 4.46 -10.64
C LEU A 80 -4.47 4.69 -11.97
N PHE A 81 -3.42 3.92 -12.22
CA PHE A 81 -2.67 3.90 -13.46
C PHE A 81 -2.43 2.45 -13.93
N GLY A 82 -1.77 2.30 -15.08
CA GLY A 82 -1.49 1.00 -15.70
C GLY A 82 -2.69 0.42 -16.47
N GLN A 83 -2.57 -0.85 -16.88
CA GLN A 83 -3.64 -1.56 -17.58
C GLN A 83 -4.45 -2.39 -16.58
N ILE A 84 -5.74 -2.07 -16.42
CA ILE A 84 -6.60 -2.74 -15.43
C ILE A 84 -6.74 -4.25 -15.62
N ASN A 85 -6.54 -4.74 -16.85
CA ASN A 85 -6.69 -6.16 -17.21
C ASN A 85 -5.40 -6.98 -17.04
N SER A 86 -4.27 -6.35 -16.65
CA SER A 86 -2.98 -7.03 -16.58
C SER A 86 -2.12 -6.60 -15.39
N ASN A 87 -1.96 -5.30 -15.16
CA ASN A 87 -1.09 -4.75 -14.13
C ASN A 87 -1.60 -3.40 -13.58
N PRO A 88 -2.78 -3.35 -12.95
CA PRO A 88 -3.26 -2.14 -12.31
C PRO A 88 -2.31 -1.78 -11.16
N ASN A 89 -2.00 -0.50 -11.10
CA ASN A 89 -1.32 0.08 -9.97
C ASN A 89 -2.03 1.37 -9.56
N ALA A 90 -1.77 1.82 -8.34
CA ALA A 90 -2.32 3.08 -7.89
C ALA A 90 -1.37 3.80 -6.94
N VAL A 91 -1.57 5.10 -6.86
CA VAL A 91 -0.83 6.00 -5.98
C VAL A 91 -1.82 6.74 -5.08
N LEU A 92 -1.54 6.73 -3.78
CA LEU A 92 -2.14 7.60 -2.78
C LEU A 92 -1.10 8.62 -2.38
N SER A 93 -1.31 9.88 -2.73
CA SER A 93 -0.45 11.00 -2.33
C SER A 93 -1.30 12.18 -1.89
N LYS A 94 -0.70 13.12 -1.15
CA LYS A 94 -1.39 14.34 -0.70
C LYS A 94 -1.59 15.39 -1.79
N GLU A 95 -1.42 15.04 -3.07
CA GLU A 95 -1.31 16.02 -4.17
C GLU A 95 -2.60 16.82 -4.45
N SER A 96 -3.73 16.46 -3.85
CA SER A 96 -4.97 17.23 -3.95
C SER A 96 -5.54 17.60 -2.58
N SER A 97 -6.22 18.74 -2.48
CA SER A 97 -6.88 19.22 -1.27
C SER A 97 -7.94 18.27 -0.69
N ASN A 98 -8.39 17.27 -1.48
CA ASN A 98 -9.38 16.27 -1.08
C ASN A 98 -8.76 14.90 -0.72
N SER A 99 -7.46 14.74 -0.89
CA SER A 99 -6.76 13.50 -0.52
C SER A 99 -6.75 13.35 1.00
N ARG A 100 -7.25 12.21 1.48
CA ARG A 100 -7.30 11.89 2.91
C ARG A 100 -6.37 10.74 3.18
N ILE A 101 -5.29 10.96 3.90
CA ILE A 101 -4.49 9.86 4.48
C ILE A 101 -4.96 9.65 5.92
N VAL A 102 -5.34 8.41 6.24
CA VAL A 102 -5.91 8.04 7.55
C VAL A 102 -4.81 7.82 8.58
N VAL A 103 -3.64 7.32 8.16
CA VAL A 103 -2.54 6.96 9.06
C VAL A 103 -1.60 8.15 9.28
N PRO A 104 -1.49 8.71 10.50
CA PRO A 104 -0.51 9.75 10.78
C PRO A 104 0.91 9.25 10.56
N GLY A 105 1.69 10.00 9.80
CA GLY A 105 3.05 9.63 9.40
C GLY A 105 3.13 8.82 8.10
N LEU A 106 2.02 8.43 7.48
CA LEU A 106 2.03 7.96 6.09
C LEU A 106 1.98 9.19 5.16
N LEU A 107 2.95 9.30 4.24
CA LEU A 107 3.07 10.43 3.31
C LEU A 107 2.50 10.11 1.94
N TRP A 108 2.82 8.94 1.42
CA TRP A 108 2.22 8.37 0.23
C TRP A 108 2.30 6.84 0.29
N ALA A 109 1.44 6.20 -0.50
CA ALA A 109 1.43 4.76 -0.69
C ALA A 109 1.26 4.43 -2.17
N THR A 110 1.85 3.32 -2.61
CA THR A 110 1.55 2.75 -3.92
C THR A 110 1.25 1.28 -3.77
N TRP A 111 0.41 0.76 -4.67
CA TRP A 111 0.25 -0.68 -4.84
C TRP A 111 0.25 -1.07 -6.30
N GLU A 112 0.62 -2.33 -6.57
CA GLU A 112 0.56 -2.98 -7.87
C GLU A 112 0.07 -4.41 -7.68
N VAL A 113 -0.87 -4.85 -8.52
CA VAL A 113 -1.35 -6.24 -8.53
C VAL A 113 -0.64 -7.00 -9.64
N ILE A 114 -0.11 -8.18 -9.31
CA ILE A 114 0.51 -9.09 -10.27
C ILE A 114 -0.27 -10.40 -10.30
N ASN A 115 -0.74 -10.76 -11.48
CA ASN A 115 -1.22 -12.11 -11.80
C ASN A 115 -0.05 -12.89 -12.39
N GLU A 116 0.25 -14.07 -11.84
CA GLU A 116 1.22 -15.02 -12.41
C GLU A 116 0.50 -16.16 -13.12
#